data_AF-A0A7C3ZTZ7-F1
#
_entry.id   AF-A0A7C3ZTZ7-F1
#
_cell.length_a   1.000
_cell.length_b   1.000
_cell.length_c   1.000
_cell.angle_alpha   90.00
_cell.angle_beta   90.00
_cell.angle_gamma   90.00
#
_symmetry.space_group_name_H-M   'P 1'
#
loop_
_entity.id
_entity.type
_entity.pdbx_description
1 polymer ?
#
loop_
_entity_poly.entity_id
_entity_poly.type
_entity_poly.pdbx_seq_one_letter_code
_entity_poly.pdbx_strand_id
1 'polypeptide(L)'
;MTTIMPFFQKYRHFLVTCMLILAINDISVAKFVPRVTQKLEANGAATILINNLPVMRLMTANGNLSPRERAAIAADRLAVVIQKGLDPNTLVCKVIGESARLMAGETMIAIATPAEAKANGIPPAQLVKAWIRGIKAALAIPPLSASPNEVRIPVGESRTVTVTCLLDSPVSVQVGDAAIVKAESPKPGVLVLTGLSVGDTDVRIQCEDFIAIVKVHVRKYAGALAGELTGAVTGYAVPASIVRRAAEAAARSKIRLEPGAILRSVEVGQVPKNISPGSKAAIGVCIEVAGGDYIPARINTQAVIENRTLGQTRTSILMYSNDPERILRYQVLFNGRICPSYDGVRLLYHHQNMMGQRIGFVVDVINASNAPATLHVIEGIADPMADPVIAGYRAGVEFLENFQQCAGRIIDIPAGCRYVLVNQSMEHGYTASGILELRQLYGDNLIIRVLAKPENPSVQEDPVDTPLALPNLDVAKIRFSEHIYPNPTQKLEVKYSVGKQWVFLRLGKDAIKHAEQDRWLYGNYGVIYDINAVLENPLPTPQTVEFAFEATAGPASGIFLVENKLIPIKLATPPHEITVERVTIPRNSTKTVSIRTMPLSGSAYPATLIIRSSSNTVSSGG
;
A
#
# COMPACT_ATOMS: atom_id res chain seq x y z
N MET A 1 -15.79 15.31 65.71
CA MET A 1 -16.70 15.93 66.70
C MET A 1 -17.56 16.96 65.97
N THR A 2 -18.89 17.09 66.06
CA THR A 2 -20.00 16.23 66.57
C THR A 2 -21.34 17.02 66.41
N THR A 3 -22.54 16.48 66.15
CA THR A 3 -22.96 15.13 65.69
C THR A 3 -24.48 15.10 65.34
N ILE A 4 -24.83 14.55 64.16
CA ILE A 4 -26.07 13.76 63.84
C ILE A 4 -27.51 14.38 63.96
N MET A 5 -28.20 14.48 62.80
CA MET A 5 -29.65 14.23 62.51
C MET A 5 -30.79 15.00 63.23
N PRO A 6 -32.09 14.87 62.83
CA PRO A 6 -32.73 14.03 61.78
C PRO A 6 -33.41 14.85 60.64
N PHE A 7 -33.68 14.35 59.42
CA PHE A 7 -34.10 13.01 58.95
C PHE A 7 -35.58 12.66 59.22
N PHE A 8 -36.56 13.50 58.81
CA PHE A 8 -37.98 13.07 58.70
C PHE A 8 -38.89 13.96 57.81
N GLN A 9 -38.53 14.27 56.55
CA GLN A 9 -39.46 15.03 55.67
C GLN A 9 -39.36 14.79 54.14
N LYS A 10 -39.17 13.53 53.67
CA LYS A 10 -39.22 13.24 52.22
C LYS A 10 -39.68 11.83 51.79
N TYR A 11 -40.53 11.17 52.58
CA TYR A 11 -41.14 9.87 52.24
C TYR A 11 -42.65 9.84 52.50
N ARG A 12 -43.41 10.75 51.86
CA ARG A 12 -44.89 10.77 51.94
C ARG A 12 -45.61 10.88 50.57
N HIS A 13 -44.86 10.69 49.48
CA HIS A 13 -45.37 10.61 48.09
C HIS A 13 -44.88 9.36 47.34
N PHE A 14 -44.43 8.33 48.05
CA PHE A 14 -43.87 7.09 47.45
C PHE A 14 -44.69 5.83 47.79
N LEU A 15 -45.95 5.97 48.22
CA LEU A 15 -46.74 4.82 48.70
C LEU A 15 -48.27 4.94 48.50
N VAL A 16 -48.74 5.87 47.65
CA VAL A 16 -50.17 6.03 47.27
C VAL A 16 -50.35 6.14 45.74
N THR A 17 -49.36 5.69 44.96
CA THR A 17 -49.44 5.61 43.48
C THR A 17 -49.03 4.21 42.99
N CYS A 18 -49.36 3.18 43.77
CA CYS A 18 -49.14 1.76 43.46
C CYS A 18 -50.42 0.90 43.57
N MET A 19 -51.60 1.53 43.58
CA MET A 19 -52.90 0.87 43.38
C MET A 19 -53.77 1.78 42.49
N LEU A 20 -54.54 1.16 41.58
CA LEU A 20 -55.05 1.75 40.33
C LEU A 20 -53.88 2.16 39.40
N ILE A 21 -53.68 1.58 38.21
CA ILE A 21 -54.57 0.77 37.37
C ILE A 21 -53.84 -0.52 36.96
N LEU A 22 -54.26 -1.66 37.52
CA LEU A 22 -53.99 -2.99 36.97
C LEU A 22 -55.17 -3.39 36.05
N ALA A 23 -55.42 -2.56 35.05
CA ALA A 23 -56.11 -3.02 33.86
C ALA A 23 -55.08 -3.80 33.05
N ILE A 24 -54.99 -5.10 33.31
CA ILE A 24 -54.45 -6.03 32.33
C ILE A 24 -55.45 -5.98 31.18
N ASN A 25 -55.23 -5.07 30.23
CA ASN A 25 -55.74 -5.30 28.89
C ASN A 25 -55.13 -6.62 28.45
N ASP A 26 -55.98 -7.60 28.15
CA ASP A 26 -55.59 -8.71 27.31
C ASP A 26 -55.13 -8.11 25.97
N ILE A 27 -53.83 -7.81 25.89
CA ILE A 27 -53.14 -7.66 24.62
C ILE A 27 -53.13 -9.07 24.04
N SER A 28 -54.23 -9.37 23.36
CA SER A 28 -54.33 -10.46 22.40
C SER A 28 -53.32 -10.15 21.31
N VAL A 29 -52.04 -10.47 21.57
CA VAL A 29 -50.96 -10.42 20.59
C VAL A 29 -51.50 -11.17 19.38
N ALA A 30 -51.70 -10.45 18.28
CA ALA A 30 -52.38 -11.00 17.12
C ALA A 30 -51.54 -12.18 16.61
N LYS A 31 -51.93 -13.40 16.95
CA LYS A 31 -51.14 -14.60 16.67
C LYS A 31 -51.13 -14.79 15.15
N PHE A 32 -50.07 -14.31 14.50
CA PHE A 32 -49.93 -14.43 13.05
C PHE A 32 -50.15 -15.87 12.62
N VAL A 33 -51.17 -16.07 11.79
CA VAL A 33 -51.46 -17.36 11.16
C VAL A 33 -50.94 -17.30 9.73
N PRO A 34 -49.88 -18.04 9.39
CA PRO A 34 -49.37 -18.13 8.03
C PRO A 34 -50.47 -18.45 7.02
N ARG A 35 -50.56 -17.66 5.95
CA ARG A 35 -51.60 -17.79 4.93
C ARG A 35 -51.26 -18.95 4.01
N VAL A 36 -52.12 -19.97 3.97
CA VAL A 36 -52.02 -21.07 3.01
C VAL A 36 -52.96 -20.79 1.84
N THR A 37 -52.43 -20.83 0.62
CA THR A 37 -53.20 -20.63 -0.61
C THR A 37 -52.80 -21.67 -1.66
N GLN A 38 -53.55 -21.74 -2.76
CA GLN A 38 -53.20 -22.55 -3.92
C GLN A 38 -53.21 -21.70 -5.19
N LYS A 39 -52.27 -21.99 -6.10
CA LYS A 39 -52.19 -21.41 -7.44
C LYS A 39 -52.30 -22.52 -8.47
N LEU A 40 -53.28 -22.38 -9.37
CA LEU A 40 -53.39 -23.23 -10.56
C LEU A 40 -52.35 -22.77 -11.60
N GLU A 41 -51.67 -23.72 -12.21
CA GLU A 41 -50.71 -23.48 -13.29
C GLU A 41 -51.34 -23.79 -14.66
N ALA A 42 -50.82 -23.15 -15.72
CA ALA A 42 -51.37 -23.27 -17.08
C ALA A 42 -51.32 -24.70 -17.66
N ASN A 43 -50.48 -25.58 -17.09
CA ASN A 43 -50.36 -26.99 -17.45
C ASN A 43 -51.29 -27.92 -16.64
N GLY A 44 -52.22 -27.36 -15.84
CA GLY A 44 -53.15 -28.13 -15.00
C GLY A 44 -52.58 -28.62 -13.67
N ALA A 45 -51.28 -28.40 -13.41
CA ALA A 45 -50.71 -28.61 -12.08
C ALA A 45 -51.21 -27.55 -11.09
N ALA A 46 -51.13 -27.84 -9.80
CA ALA A 46 -51.46 -26.89 -8.73
C ALA A 46 -50.35 -26.84 -7.69
N THR A 47 -49.95 -25.62 -7.32
CA THR A 47 -48.92 -25.35 -6.32
C THR A 47 -49.55 -24.73 -5.08
N ILE A 48 -49.30 -25.32 -3.92
CA ILE A 48 -49.66 -24.79 -2.60
C ILE A 48 -48.58 -23.80 -2.16
N LEU A 49 -49.00 -22.65 -1.66
CA LEU A 49 -48.12 -21.63 -1.13
C LEU A 49 -48.41 -21.37 0.35
N ILE A 50 -47.37 -21.13 1.13
CA ILE A 50 -47.45 -20.55 2.48
C ILE A 50 -46.81 -19.18 2.41
N ASN A 51 -47.53 -18.13 2.81
CA ASN A 51 -47.03 -16.74 2.77
C ASN A 51 -46.47 -16.37 1.37
N ASN A 52 -47.19 -16.77 0.31
CA ASN A 52 -46.81 -16.64 -1.10
C ASN A 52 -45.53 -17.38 -1.55
N LEU A 53 -44.93 -18.22 -0.70
CA LEU A 53 -43.82 -19.10 -1.08
C LEU A 53 -44.32 -20.49 -1.49
N PRO A 54 -43.89 -21.04 -2.64
CA PRO A 54 -44.31 -22.37 -3.09
C PRO A 54 -43.68 -23.45 -2.19
N VAL A 55 -44.52 -24.26 -1.55
CA VAL A 55 -44.06 -25.33 -0.62
C VAL A 55 -44.34 -26.74 -1.12
N MET A 56 -45.32 -26.91 -2.00
CA MET A 56 -45.75 -28.19 -2.54
C MET A 56 -46.35 -28.00 -3.93
N ARG A 57 -45.96 -28.84 -4.89
CA ARG A 57 -46.52 -28.86 -6.25
C ARG A 57 -47.11 -30.23 -6.51
N LEU A 58 -48.31 -30.25 -7.08
CA LEU A 58 -49.08 -31.44 -7.41
C LEU A 58 -49.40 -31.42 -8.90
N MET A 59 -49.01 -32.47 -9.62
CA MET A 59 -49.02 -32.53 -11.08
C MET A 59 -49.95 -33.62 -11.64
N THR A 60 -50.34 -34.61 -10.84
CA THR A 60 -51.19 -35.73 -11.32
C THR A 60 -52.56 -35.77 -10.66
N ALA A 61 -53.50 -36.53 -11.23
CA ALA A 61 -54.71 -36.94 -10.50
C ALA A 61 -54.35 -38.01 -9.44
N ASN A 62 -55.26 -38.26 -8.49
CA ASN A 62 -55.21 -39.41 -7.59
C ASN A 62 -56.64 -39.83 -7.19
N GLY A 63 -57.06 -41.03 -7.59
CA GLY A 63 -58.48 -41.39 -7.57
C GLY A 63 -59.30 -40.42 -8.43
N ASN A 64 -60.46 -40.01 -7.93
CA ASN A 64 -61.35 -39.06 -8.62
C ASN A 64 -60.96 -37.58 -8.40
N LEU A 65 -59.77 -37.29 -7.84
CA LEU A 65 -59.33 -35.93 -7.54
C LEU A 65 -58.27 -35.45 -8.53
N SER A 66 -58.54 -34.35 -9.23
CA SER A 66 -57.60 -33.61 -10.07
C SER A 66 -56.46 -32.98 -9.23
N PRO A 67 -55.34 -32.53 -9.86
CA PRO A 67 -54.28 -31.83 -9.15
C PRO A 67 -54.78 -30.62 -8.34
N ARG A 68 -55.76 -29.88 -8.90
CA ARG A 68 -56.41 -28.73 -8.25
C ARG A 68 -57.18 -29.12 -6.99
N GLU A 69 -57.98 -30.18 -7.05
CA GLU A 69 -58.77 -30.64 -5.89
C GLU A 69 -57.85 -31.24 -4.81
N ARG A 70 -56.79 -31.95 -5.20
CA ARG A 70 -55.74 -32.42 -4.28
C ARG A 70 -55.03 -31.25 -3.58
N ALA A 71 -54.70 -30.19 -4.32
CA ALA A 71 -54.06 -29.00 -3.76
C ALA A 71 -55.00 -28.24 -2.81
N ALA A 72 -56.29 -28.13 -3.14
CA ALA A 72 -57.30 -27.52 -2.26
C ALA A 72 -57.38 -28.27 -0.92
N ILE A 73 -57.62 -29.59 -0.98
CA ILE A 73 -57.73 -30.44 0.21
C ILE A 73 -56.45 -30.40 1.06
N ALA A 74 -55.27 -30.41 0.42
CA ALA A 74 -54.00 -30.32 1.13
C ALA A 74 -53.75 -28.94 1.73
N ALA A 75 -54.14 -27.85 1.05
CA ALA A 75 -54.05 -26.48 1.55
C ALA A 75 -54.99 -26.27 2.75
N ASP A 76 -56.25 -26.72 2.66
CA ASP A 76 -57.24 -26.62 3.74
C ASP A 76 -56.77 -27.38 4.99
N ARG A 77 -56.30 -28.62 4.83
CA ARG A 77 -55.75 -29.41 5.94
C ARG A 77 -54.52 -28.75 6.56
N LEU A 78 -53.64 -28.18 5.73
CA LEU A 78 -52.44 -27.48 6.18
C LEU A 78 -52.79 -26.20 6.93
N ALA A 79 -53.76 -25.42 6.45
CA ALA A 79 -54.30 -24.25 7.13
C ALA A 79 -54.90 -24.62 8.50
N VAL A 80 -55.70 -25.68 8.58
CA VAL A 80 -56.31 -26.14 9.85
C VAL A 80 -55.26 -26.56 10.88
N VAL A 81 -54.20 -27.28 10.48
CA VAL A 81 -53.14 -27.65 11.44
C VAL A 81 -52.28 -26.44 11.84
N ILE A 82 -52.00 -25.51 10.92
CA ILE A 82 -51.27 -24.27 11.22
C ILE A 82 -52.06 -23.40 12.20
N GLN A 83 -53.36 -23.23 11.98
CA GLN A 83 -54.26 -22.47 12.87
C GLN A 83 -54.32 -23.09 14.28
N LYS A 84 -54.24 -24.42 14.39
CA LYS A 84 -54.13 -25.14 15.67
C LYS A 84 -52.76 -25.07 16.34
N GLY A 85 -51.78 -24.38 15.73
CA GLY A 85 -50.43 -24.24 16.28
C GLY A 85 -49.49 -25.40 15.95
N LEU A 86 -49.48 -25.87 14.70
CA LEU A 86 -48.51 -26.83 14.17
C LEU A 86 -47.07 -26.48 14.61
N ASP A 87 -46.44 -27.35 15.39
CA ASP A 87 -44.98 -27.42 15.47
C ASP A 87 -44.46 -28.02 14.16
N PRO A 88 -43.65 -27.28 13.36
CA PRO A 88 -43.13 -27.79 12.10
C PRO A 88 -42.32 -29.08 12.25
N ASN A 89 -41.78 -29.39 13.44
CA ASN A 89 -41.03 -30.62 13.68
C ASN A 89 -41.89 -31.88 13.78
N THR A 90 -43.20 -31.73 13.97
CA THR A 90 -44.18 -32.84 13.91
C THR A 90 -44.54 -33.26 12.48
N LEU A 91 -44.03 -32.56 11.46
CA LEU A 91 -44.20 -32.94 10.05
C LEU A 91 -43.32 -34.14 9.69
N VAL A 92 -43.97 -35.28 9.42
CA VAL A 92 -43.28 -36.56 9.14
C VAL A 92 -43.70 -37.17 7.79
N CYS A 93 -42.76 -37.90 7.19
CA CYS A 93 -42.96 -38.67 5.96
C CYS A 93 -43.28 -40.13 6.32
N LYS A 94 -44.53 -40.58 6.11
CA LYS A 94 -44.94 -41.97 6.35
C LYS A 94 -45.05 -42.72 5.03
N VAL A 95 -44.14 -43.68 4.80
CA VAL A 95 -44.16 -44.55 3.61
C VAL A 95 -45.24 -45.62 3.77
N ILE A 96 -46.04 -45.86 2.73
CA ILE A 96 -47.13 -46.84 2.70
C ILE A 96 -47.18 -47.46 1.30
N GLY A 97 -46.72 -48.71 1.18
CA GLY A 97 -46.48 -49.35 -0.11
C GLY A 97 -45.52 -48.52 -0.96
N GLU A 98 -45.86 -48.32 -2.23
CA GLU A 98 -45.11 -47.48 -3.17
C GLU A 98 -45.40 -45.97 -3.05
N SER A 99 -46.20 -45.55 -2.07
CA SER A 99 -46.54 -44.13 -1.85
C SER A 99 -45.93 -43.58 -0.57
N ALA A 100 -45.85 -42.25 -0.46
CA ALA A 100 -45.47 -41.58 0.78
C ALA A 100 -46.51 -40.51 1.16
N ARG A 101 -46.86 -40.43 2.45
CA ARG A 101 -47.78 -39.44 3.00
C ARG A 101 -47.03 -38.38 3.79
N LEU A 102 -47.41 -37.13 3.58
CA LEU A 102 -47.10 -36.01 4.46
C LEU A 102 -48.10 -36.03 5.62
N MET A 103 -47.61 -36.24 6.84
CA MET A 103 -48.41 -36.25 8.06
C MET A 103 -48.04 -35.06 8.95
N ALA A 104 -49.04 -34.46 9.60
CA ALA A 104 -48.90 -33.47 10.67
C ALA A 104 -49.63 -34.03 11.90
N GLY A 105 -48.88 -34.71 12.78
CA GLY A 105 -49.47 -35.64 13.75
C GLY A 105 -50.34 -36.70 13.04
N GLU A 106 -51.56 -36.91 13.50
CA GLU A 106 -52.52 -37.83 12.87
C GLU A 106 -53.17 -37.28 11.58
N THR A 107 -52.97 -36.00 11.24
CA THR A 107 -53.59 -35.41 10.04
C THR A 107 -52.76 -35.68 8.80
N MET A 108 -53.32 -36.40 7.82
CA MET A 108 -52.70 -36.58 6.50
C MET A 108 -52.91 -35.34 5.63
N ILE A 109 -51.85 -34.55 5.44
CA ILE A 109 -51.90 -33.32 4.63
C ILE A 109 -51.96 -33.66 3.14
N ALA A 110 -51.02 -34.48 2.65
CA ALA A 110 -50.89 -34.82 1.24
C ALA A 110 -50.30 -36.23 1.04
N ILE A 111 -50.42 -36.75 -0.18
CA ILE A 111 -49.82 -38.02 -0.60
C ILE A 111 -49.07 -37.85 -1.93
N ALA A 112 -47.82 -38.30 -1.95
CA ALA A 112 -47.03 -38.55 -3.14
C ALA A 112 -47.28 -40.00 -3.59
N THR A 113 -47.95 -40.16 -4.74
CA THR A 113 -48.12 -41.45 -5.42
C THR A 113 -46.93 -41.72 -6.35
N PRO A 114 -46.74 -42.95 -6.87
CA PRO A 114 -45.73 -43.23 -7.90
C PRO A 114 -45.87 -42.32 -9.14
N ALA A 115 -47.09 -41.99 -9.55
CA ALA A 115 -47.35 -41.08 -10.66
C ALA A 115 -46.89 -39.64 -10.36
N GLU A 116 -47.23 -39.12 -9.18
CA GLU A 116 -46.80 -37.79 -8.72
C GLU A 116 -45.27 -37.70 -8.59
N ALA A 117 -44.66 -38.73 -7.99
CA ALA A 117 -43.21 -38.88 -7.87
C ALA A 117 -42.52 -38.88 -9.24
N LYS A 118 -43.03 -39.66 -10.19
CA LYS A 118 -42.53 -39.70 -11.58
C LYS A 118 -42.68 -38.35 -12.28
N ALA A 119 -43.80 -37.64 -12.09
CA ALA A 119 -44.03 -36.31 -12.67
C ALA A 119 -43.07 -35.24 -12.10
N ASN A 120 -42.65 -35.37 -10.84
CA ASN A 120 -41.65 -34.50 -10.20
C ASN A 120 -40.20 -35.02 -10.36
N GLY A 121 -39.98 -36.16 -11.03
CA GLY A 121 -38.66 -36.75 -11.26
C GLY A 121 -37.94 -37.29 -10.01
N ILE A 122 -38.61 -37.45 -8.87
CA ILE A 122 -37.99 -37.88 -7.59
C ILE A 122 -38.85 -38.90 -6.84
N PRO A 123 -38.26 -39.87 -6.11
CA PRO A 123 -39.00 -40.91 -5.40
C PRO A 123 -40.04 -40.35 -4.39
N PRO A 124 -41.17 -41.04 -4.15
CA PRO A 124 -42.27 -40.53 -3.32
C PRO A 124 -41.85 -40.03 -1.93
N ALA A 125 -40.99 -40.78 -1.24
CA ALA A 125 -40.48 -40.40 0.08
C ALA A 125 -39.53 -39.19 0.04
N GLN A 126 -38.82 -38.97 -1.06
CA GLN A 126 -37.98 -37.77 -1.25
C GLN A 126 -38.86 -36.56 -1.60
N LEU A 127 -39.91 -36.74 -2.40
CA LEU A 127 -40.88 -35.69 -2.72
C LEU A 127 -41.58 -35.16 -1.46
N VAL A 128 -42.06 -36.06 -0.58
CA VAL A 128 -42.63 -35.65 0.71
C VAL A 128 -41.60 -34.95 1.60
N LYS A 129 -40.35 -35.42 1.65
CA LYS A 129 -39.27 -34.73 2.39
C LYS A 129 -38.96 -33.34 1.83
N ALA A 130 -39.07 -33.14 0.51
CA ALA A 130 -38.94 -31.83 -0.12
C ALA A 130 -40.09 -30.89 0.28
N TRP A 131 -41.33 -31.38 0.29
CA TRP A 131 -42.49 -30.63 0.80
C TRP A 131 -42.34 -30.26 2.27
N ILE A 132 -41.91 -31.19 3.14
CA ILE A 132 -41.62 -30.89 4.56
C ILE A 132 -40.59 -29.77 4.68
N ARG A 133 -39.52 -29.81 3.89
CA ARG A 133 -38.48 -28.77 3.90
C ARG A 133 -39.03 -27.41 3.44
N GLY A 134 -39.84 -27.38 2.39
CA GLY A 134 -40.50 -26.15 1.90
C GLY A 134 -41.44 -25.55 2.94
N ILE A 135 -42.28 -26.39 3.56
CA ILE A 135 -43.20 -25.97 4.63
C ILE A 135 -42.42 -25.44 5.84
N LYS A 136 -41.39 -26.17 6.32
CA LYS A 136 -40.53 -25.70 7.42
C LYS A 136 -39.87 -24.35 7.11
N ALA A 137 -39.35 -24.17 5.89
CA ALA A 137 -38.71 -22.93 5.48
C ALA A 137 -39.70 -21.75 5.43
N ALA A 138 -40.90 -21.95 4.86
CA ALA A 138 -41.90 -20.88 4.78
C ALA A 138 -42.52 -20.51 6.14
N LEU A 139 -42.64 -21.47 7.06
CA LEU A 139 -43.09 -21.22 8.44
C LEU A 139 -42.01 -20.60 9.35
N ALA A 140 -40.73 -20.69 8.98
CA ALA A 140 -39.63 -20.09 9.73
C ALA A 140 -39.42 -18.59 9.43
N ILE A 141 -40.12 -18.02 8.45
CA ILE A 141 -40.03 -16.59 8.14
C ILE A 141 -40.90 -15.81 9.13
N PRO A 142 -40.33 -14.84 9.86
CA PRO A 142 -41.10 -14.02 10.79
C PRO A 142 -42.09 -13.11 10.04
N PRO A 143 -43.20 -12.69 10.67
CA PRO A 143 -44.23 -11.87 10.01
C PRO A 143 -43.70 -10.51 9.51
N LEU A 144 -42.66 -10.00 10.17
CA LEU A 144 -41.89 -8.82 9.80
C LEU A 144 -40.39 -9.12 9.96
N SER A 145 -39.58 -8.75 8.98
CA SER A 145 -38.11 -8.82 9.06
C SER A 145 -37.44 -7.73 8.22
N ALA A 146 -36.18 -7.45 8.54
CA ALA A 146 -35.32 -6.52 7.84
C ALA A 146 -33.97 -7.19 7.53
N SER A 147 -33.43 -6.98 6.33
CA SER A 147 -32.16 -7.55 5.90
C SER A 147 -31.33 -6.55 5.08
N PRO A 148 -30.08 -6.24 5.48
CA PRO A 148 -29.43 -6.68 6.72
C PRO A 148 -30.08 -6.06 7.98
N ASN A 149 -29.92 -6.72 9.13
CA ASN A 149 -30.38 -6.24 10.44
C ASN A 149 -29.34 -5.39 11.19
N GLU A 150 -28.15 -5.23 10.62
CA GLU A 150 -27.11 -4.32 11.07
C GLU A 150 -26.46 -3.66 9.84
N VAL A 151 -26.30 -2.34 9.87
CA VAL A 151 -25.80 -1.57 8.73
C VAL A 151 -24.74 -0.56 9.21
N ARG A 152 -23.55 -0.58 8.60
CA ARG A 152 -22.55 0.48 8.77
C ARG A 152 -22.67 1.46 7.58
N ILE A 153 -22.93 2.74 7.86
CA ILE A 153 -23.23 3.77 6.86
C ILE A 153 -22.17 4.89 6.93
N PRO A 154 -21.52 5.26 5.82
CA PRO A 154 -20.69 6.45 5.78
C PRO A 154 -21.51 7.73 5.96
N VAL A 155 -20.97 8.71 6.70
CA VAL A 155 -21.58 10.06 6.79
C VAL A 155 -21.77 10.65 5.38
N GLY A 156 -22.99 11.09 5.07
CA GLY A 156 -23.38 11.63 3.77
C GLY A 156 -23.80 10.59 2.72
N GLU A 157 -23.59 9.29 2.97
CA GLU A 157 -24.02 8.21 2.07
C GLU A 157 -25.29 7.51 2.54
N SER A 158 -25.90 6.73 1.64
CA SER A 158 -27.05 5.88 1.93
C SER A 158 -26.75 4.39 1.79
N ARG A 159 -27.48 3.55 2.53
CA ARG A 159 -27.49 2.09 2.40
C ARG A 159 -28.95 1.60 2.35
N THR A 160 -29.17 0.46 1.71
CA THR A 160 -30.49 -0.10 1.50
C THR A 160 -30.72 -1.31 2.39
N VAL A 161 -31.88 -1.36 3.02
CA VAL A 161 -32.40 -2.49 3.79
C VAL A 161 -33.67 -2.99 3.12
N THR A 162 -33.74 -4.30 2.85
CA THR A 162 -34.95 -4.96 2.39
C THR A 162 -35.85 -5.26 3.58
N VAL A 163 -37.10 -4.83 3.51
CA VAL A 163 -38.13 -5.07 4.54
C VAL A 163 -39.12 -6.10 4.01
N THR A 164 -39.22 -7.25 4.68
CA THR A 164 -40.19 -8.28 4.36
C THR A 164 -41.32 -8.21 5.37
N CYS A 165 -42.53 -7.91 4.91
CA CYS A 165 -43.76 -7.97 5.72
C CYS A 165 -44.73 -8.97 5.07
N LEU A 166 -45.32 -9.83 5.90
CA LEU A 166 -46.27 -10.87 5.48
C LEU A 166 -47.73 -10.51 5.86
N LEU A 167 -47.92 -9.31 6.41
CA LEU A 167 -49.19 -8.70 6.78
C LEU A 167 -49.64 -7.72 5.69
N ASP A 168 -50.95 -7.51 5.54
CA ASP A 168 -51.48 -6.49 4.61
C ASP A 168 -51.47 -5.08 5.22
N SER A 169 -51.20 -4.97 6.53
CA SER A 169 -51.17 -3.72 7.28
C SER A 169 -49.98 -2.83 6.89
N PRO A 170 -50.13 -1.50 6.94
CA PRO A 170 -49.04 -0.59 6.58
C PRO A 170 -47.84 -0.74 7.53
N VAL A 171 -46.64 -0.70 6.96
CA VAL A 171 -45.39 -0.70 7.71
C VAL A 171 -45.04 0.73 8.09
N SER A 172 -44.81 0.98 9.38
CA SER A 172 -44.27 2.23 9.91
C SER A 172 -42.78 2.09 10.23
N VAL A 173 -42.05 3.22 10.19
CA VAL A 173 -40.62 3.26 10.49
C VAL A 173 -40.35 4.41 11.45
N GLN A 174 -39.67 4.12 12.55
CA GLN A 174 -39.21 5.08 13.55
C GLN A 174 -37.69 5.01 13.65
N VAL A 175 -37.03 6.16 13.51
CA VAL A 175 -35.60 6.30 13.79
C VAL A 175 -35.41 6.60 15.28
N GLY A 176 -34.44 5.96 15.92
CA GLY A 176 -34.07 6.22 17.32
C GLY A 176 -33.51 7.63 17.53
N ASP A 177 -32.50 8.01 16.75
CA ASP A 177 -31.95 9.37 16.69
C ASP A 177 -31.91 9.90 15.24
N ALA A 178 -32.78 10.86 14.95
CA ALA A 178 -32.90 11.51 13.64
C ALA A 178 -31.76 12.49 13.31
N ALA A 179 -30.88 12.82 14.27
CA ALA A 179 -29.64 13.55 14.00
C ALA A 179 -28.52 12.64 13.46
N ILE A 180 -28.60 11.32 13.73
CA ILE A 180 -27.62 10.32 13.29
C ILE A 180 -27.98 9.75 11.91
N VAL A 181 -29.24 9.37 11.68
CA VAL A 181 -29.68 8.75 10.41
C VAL A 181 -31.04 9.28 9.94
N LYS A 182 -31.21 9.41 8.62
CA LYS A 182 -32.51 9.62 7.96
C LYS A 182 -33.00 8.30 7.37
N ALA A 183 -34.29 7.99 7.49
CA ALA A 183 -34.90 6.81 6.90
C ALA A 183 -36.01 7.20 5.91
N GLU A 184 -35.98 6.64 4.71
CA GLU A 184 -36.96 6.87 3.64
C GLU A 184 -37.40 5.55 3.00
N SER A 185 -38.70 5.39 2.74
CA SER A 185 -39.27 4.20 2.08
C SER A 185 -39.72 4.55 0.66
N PRO A 186 -38.82 4.57 -0.34
CA PRO A 186 -39.15 5.01 -1.70
C PRO A 186 -40.12 4.08 -2.44
N LYS A 187 -40.24 2.82 -1.99
CA LYS A 187 -41.22 1.84 -2.47
C LYS A 187 -41.46 0.74 -1.43
N PRO A 188 -42.60 0.03 -1.47
CA PRO A 188 -42.87 -1.06 -0.54
C PRO A 188 -41.73 -2.09 -0.47
N GLY A 189 -41.38 -2.48 0.75
CA GLY A 189 -40.33 -3.46 1.03
C GLY A 189 -38.89 -2.96 0.88
N VAL A 190 -38.65 -1.66 0.63
CA VAL A 190 -37.31 -1.09 0.53
C VAL A 190 -37.18 0.14 1.42
N LEU A 191 -36.25 0.08 2.36
CA LEU A 191 -35.89 1.18 3.25
C LEU A 191 -34.49 1.69 2.90
N VAL A 192 -34.37 2.98 2.62
CA VAL A 192 -33.10 3.67 2.38
C VAL A 192 -32.73 4.44 3.64
N LEU A 193 -31.54 4.17 4.16
CA LEU A 193 -30.99 4.78 5.36
C LEU A 193 -29.81 5.67 4.97
N THR A 194 -29.85 6.96 5.29
CA THR A 194 -28.81 7.95 4.98
C THR A 194 -28.12 8.41 6.26
N GLY A 195 -26.80 8.26 6.34
CA GLY A 195 -26.01 8.68 7.50
C GLY A 195 -25.84 10.21 7.53
N LEU A 196 -26.21 10.86 8.63
CA LEU A 196 -26.16 12.31 8.79
C LEU A 196 -25.01 12.76 9.69
N SER A 197 -24.78 12.09 10.81
CA SER A 197 -23.69 12.37 11.75
C SER A 197 -23.14 11.09 12.37
N VAL A 198 -21.91 11.14 12.91
CA VAL A 198 -21.25 9.97 13.50
C VAL A 198 -21.96 9.56 14.80
N GLY A 199 -22.39 8.30 14.88
CA GLY A 199 -23.03 7.76 16.06
C GLY A 199 -23.67 6.40 15.82
N ASP A 200 -24.28 5.86 16.88
CA ASP A 200 -25.00 4.59 16.87
C ASP A 200 -26.48 4.81 17.20
N THR A 201 -27.37 4.23 16.40
CA THR A 201 -28.82 4.31 16.61
C THR A 201 -29.50 3.05 16.07
N ASP A 202 -30.68 2.74 16.58
CA ASP A 202 -31.57 1.75 15.96
C ASP A 202 -32.56 2.43 15.01
N VAL A 203 -32.99 1.70 13.99
CA VAL A 203 -34.20 1.99 13.21
C VAL A 203 -35.20 0.87 13.47
N ARG A 204 -36.36 1.24 14.03
CA ARG A 204 -37.45 0.33 14.35
C ARG A 204 -38.46 0.35 13.21
N ILE A 205 -38.74 -0.83 12.68
CA ILE A 205 -39.74 -1.06 11.65
C ILE A 205 -40.88 -1.81 12.35
N GLN A 206 -42.10 -1.30 12.26
CA GLN A 206 -43.26 -1.87 12.95
C GLN A 206 -44.40 -2.13 11.97
N CYS A 207 -45.07 -3.26 12.15
CA CYS A 207 -46.34 -3.58 11.51
C CYS A 207 -47.19 -4.36 12.51
N GLU A 208 -48.34 -3.79 12.90
CA GLU A 208 -49.13 -4.27 14.04
C GLU A 208 -48.26 -4.42 15.31
N ASP A 209 -48.33 -5.55 16.00
CA ASP A 209 -47.52 -5.86 17.19
C ASP A 209 -46.08 -6.32 16.85
N PHE A 210 -45.75 -6.51 15.57
CA PHE A 210 -44.45 -7.03 15.15
C PHE A 210 -43.45 -5.91 14.93
N ILE A 211 -42.27 -6.07 15.52
CA ILE A 211 -41.15 -5.11 15.44
C ILE A 211 -39.92 -5.81 14.88
N ALA A 212 -39.34 -5.24 13.83
CA ALA A 212 -38.00 -5.56 13.35
C ALA A 212 -37.06 -4.38 13.65
N ILE A 213 -35.86 -4.67 14.16
CA ILE A 213 -34.85 -3.66 14.50
C ILE A 213 -33.67 -3.79 13.55
N VAL A 214 -33.26 -2.67 12.98
CA VAL A 214 -32.00 -2.52 12.24
C VAL A 214 -31.05 -1.68 13.07
N LYS A 215 -29.91 -2.24 13.48
CA LYS A 215 -28.83 -1.48 14.10
C LYS A 215 -28.11 -0.64 13.05
N VAL A 216 -27.86 0.63 13.33
CA VAL A 216 -27.22 1.56 12.41
C VAL A 216 -25.99 2.17 13.05
N HIS A 217 -24.84 1.93 12.43
CA HIS A 217 -23.54 2.47 12.82
C HIS A 217 -23.09 3.50 11.79
N VAL A 218 -23.32 4.78 12.06
CA VAL A 218 -22.87 5.86 11.16
C VAL A 218 -21.45 6.26 11.52
N ARG A 219 -20.53 6.21 10.55
CA ARG A 219 -19.09 6.43 10.74
C ARG A 219 -18.49 7.20 9.55
N LYS A 220 -17.31 7.78 9.73
CA LYS A 220 -16.50 8.28 8.60
C LYS A 220 -15.67 7.15 7.99
N TYR A 221 -15.19 7.34 6.76
CA TYR A 221 -14.04 6.59 6.26
C TYR A 221 -12.77 6.94 7.02
N ALA A 222 -11.84 5.99 7.11
CA ALA A 222 -10.54 6.15 7.77
C ALA A 222 -9.62 7.19 7.08
N GLY A 223 -9.87 7.49 5.81
CA GLY A 223 -9.18 8.54 5.07
C GLY A 223 -9.74 8.73 3.67
N ALA A 224 -9.33 9.82 3.02
CA ALA A 224 -9.76 10.21 1.68
C ALA A 224 -8.64 10.99 0.95
N LEU A 225 -8.70 11.05 -0.38
CA LEU A 225 -7.74 11.83 -1.18
C LEU A 225 -8.02 13.33 -1.11
N ALA A 226 -6.95 14.11 -0.96
CA ALA A 226 -6.96 15.58 -0.93
C ALA A 226 -7.08 16.26 -2.30
N GLY A 227 -6.96 15.49 -3.38
CA GLY A 227 -6.85 15.97 -4.76
C GLY A 227 -6.13 14.95 -5.65
N GLU A 228 -5.73 15.37 -6.84
CA GLU A 228 -5.04 14.53 -7.83
C GLU A 228 -3.66 14.07 -7.35
N LEU A 229 -3.30 12.85 -7.73
CA LEU A 229 -1.98 12.26 -7.48
C LEU A 229 -1.04 12.66 -8.61
N THR A 230 -0.17 13.63 -8.37
CA THR A 230 0.84 14.10 -9.33
C THR A 230 2.24 13.88 -8.79
N GLY A 231 3.14 13.35 -9.62
CA GLY A 231 4.56 13.21 -9.29
C GLY A 231 5.44 13.53 -10.51
N ALA A 232 6.73 13.75 -10.28
CA ALA A 232 7.67 14.04 -11.35
C ALA A 232 8.98 13.24 -11.21
N VAL A 233 9.46 12.76 -12.35
CA VAL A 233 10.77 12.11 -12.54
C VAL A 233 11.56 12.87 -13.59
N THR A 234 12.82 12.49 -13.80
CA THR A 234 13.68 13.00 -14.88
C THR A 234 14.42 11.85 -15.53
N GLY A 235 14.94 12.03 -16.74
CA GLY A 235 15.98 11.19 -17.35
C GLY A 235 15.59 10.56 -18.69
N TYR A 236 16.58 10.07 -19.44
CA TYR A 236 16.36 9.52 -20.80
C TYR A 236 15.81 8.09 -20.82
N ALA A 237 16.19 7.29 -19.82
CA ALA A 237 15.70 5.94 -19.58
C ALA A 237 15.48 5.78 -18.07
N VAL A 238 14.29 6.16 -17.59
CA VAL A 238 13.98 6.18 -16.14
C VAL A 238 13.64 4.76 -15.66
N PRO A 239 14.35 4.20 -14.67
CA PRO A 239 14.02 2.89 -14.10
C PRO A 239 12.60 2.84 -13.53
N ALA A 240 11.93 1.70 -13.70
CA ALA A 240 10.58 1.48 -13.19
C ALA A 240 10.48 1.59 -11.65
N SER A 241 11.58 1.36 -10.93
CA SER A 241 11.69 1.58 -9.47
C SER A 241 11.56 3.06 -9.10
N ILE A 242 12.26 3.95 -9.80
CA ILE A 242 12.20 5.41 -9.59
C ILE A 242 10.79 5.93 -9.86
N VAL A 243 10.16 5.49 -10.96
CA VAL A 243 8.79 5.88 -11.32
C VAL A 243 7.77 5.32 -10.31
N ARG A 244 7.95 4.09 -9.82
CA ARG A 244 7.14 3.50 -8.74
C ARG A 244 7.22 4.31 -7.46
N ARG A 245 8.43 4.65 -6.99
CA ARG A 245 8.62 5.53 -5.80
C ARG A 245 7.96 6.90 -5.99
N ALA A 246 8.02 7.49 -7.18
CA ALA A 246 7.35 8.76 -7.45
C ALA A 246 5.81 8.66 -7.34
N ALA A 247 5.20 7.54 -7.77
CA ALA A 247 3.77 7.28 -7.59
C ALA A 247 3.37 7.00 -6.13
N GLU A 248 4.22 6.28 -5.38
CA GLU A 248 4.03 6.07 -3.93
C GLU A 248 4.13 7.37 -3.14
N ALA A 249 5.12 8.22 -3.43
CA ALA A 249 5.28 9.55 -2.84
C ALA A 249 4.07 10.45 -3.15
N ALA A 250 3.60 10.45 -4.40
CA ALA A 250 2.40 11.20 -4.80
C ALA A 250 1.18 10.77 -3.96
N ALA A 251 0.92 9.47 -3.83
CA ALA A 251 -0.15 8.93 -2.98
C ALA A 251 -0.02 9.34 -1.51
N ARG A 252 1.17 9.16 -0.92
CA ARG A 252 1.47 9.53 0.49
C ARG A 252 1.29 11.03 0.75
N SER A 253 1.62 11.89 -0.21
CA SER A 253 1.48 13.35 -0.07
C SER A 253 0.04 13.86 -0.15
N LYS A 254 -0.91 13.06 -0.66
CA LYS A 254 -2.30 13.47 -0.90
C LYS A 254 -3.34 12.71 -0.08
N ILE A 255 -2.99 11.60 0.58
CA ILE A 255 -3.92 10.92 1.48
C ILE A 255 -4.13 11.73 2.77
N ARG A 256 -5.37 12.07 3.10
CA ARG A 256 -5.75 12.60 4.42
C ARG A 256 -6.29 11.45 5.25
N LEU A 257 -5.69 11.23 6.42
CA LEU A 257 -6.16 10.27 7.41
C LEU A 257 -7.00 11.00 8.47
N GLU A 258 -8.06 10.36 8.94
CA GLU A 258 -8.74 10.81 10.16
C GLU A 258 -7.88 10.50 11.41
N PRO A 259 -8.02 11.23 12.53
CA PRO A 259 -7.20 11.03 13.73
C PRO A 259 -7.25 9.59 14.26
N GLY A 260 -6.10 8.90 14.30
CA GLY A 260 -6.01 7.51 14.75
C GLY A 260 -6.26 6.46 13.66
N ALA A 261 -6.56 6.86 12.42
CA ALA A 261 -6.42 6.01 11.26
C ALA A 261 -4.96 5.94 10.78
N ILE A 262 -4.61 4.85 10.12
CA ILE A 262 -3.28 4.63 9.53
C ILE A 262 -3.37 4.21 8.06
N LEU A 263 -2.36 4.60 7.30
CA LEU A 263 -2.10 4.09 5.95
C LEU A 263 -1.60 2.64 6.06
N ARG A 264 -2.36 1.69 5.52
CA ARG A 264 -2.03 0.26 5.56
C ARG A 264 -1.13 -0.16 4.41
N SER A 265 -1.47 0.26 3.19
CA SER A 265 -0.69 -0.05 1.99
C SER A 265 -0.88 1.03 0.92
N VAL A 266 0.13 1.13 0.05
CA VAL A 266 0.06 1.83 -1.24
C VAL A 266 0.60 0.84 -2.26
N GLU A 267 -0.29 0.30 -3.09
CA GLU A 267 0.05 -0.64 -4.15
C GLU A 267 0.07 0.11 -5.49
N VAL A 268 1.25 0.24 -6.09
CA VAL A 268 1.41 0.77 -7.44
C VAL A 268 1.34 -0.37 -8.44
N GLY A 269 0.52 -0.20 -9.49
CA GLY A 269 0.32 -1.19 -10.54
C GLY A 269 1.53 -1.37 -11.47
N GLN A 270 1.25 -1.76 -12.71
CA GLN A 270 2.27 -1.84 -13.75
C GLN A 270 2.73 -0.44 -14.16
N VAL A 271 4.05 -0.28 -14.24
CA VAL A 271 4.72 0.95 -14.64
C VAL A 271 5.17 0.81 -16.10
N PRO A 272 5.02 1.83 -16.97
CA PRO A 272 5.53 1.78 -18.34
C PRO A 272 7.04 1.51 -18.38
N LYS A 273 7.50 0.74 -19.37
CA LYS A 273 8.93 0.40 -19.52
C LYS A 273 9.83 1.62 -19.74
N ASN A 274 9.29 2.68 -20.35
CA ASN A 274 9.93 3.98 -20.45
C ASN A 274 8.86 5.07 -20.46
N ILE A 275 9.21 6.26 -19.97
CA ILE A 275 8.46 7.50 -20.11
C ILE A 275 9.45 8.49 -20.70
N SER A 276 9.26 8.93 -21.95
CA SER A 276 10.21 9.85 -22.59
C SER A 276 10.24 11.23 -21.89
N PRO A 277 11.37 11.95 -21.90
CA PRO A 277 11.42 13.35 -21.43
C PRO A 277 10.32 14.21 -22.06
N GLY A 278 9.68 15.05 -21.24
CA GLY A 278 8.53 15.88 -21.59
C GLY A 278 7.18 15.14 -21.60
N SER A 279 7.14 13.82 -21.45
CA SER A 279 5.91 13.01 -21.48
C SER A 279 5.34 12.73 -20.10
N LYS A 280 4.05 12.36 -20.06
CA LYS A 280 3.32 11.95 -18.85
C LYS A 280 2.81 10.52 -18.99
N ALA A 281 2.73 9.80 -17.87
CA ALA A 281 2.08 8.51 -17.79
C ALA A 281 1.08 8.47 -16.62
N ALA A 282 -0.07 7.86 -16.83
CA ALA A 282 -1.02 7.53 -15.77
C ALA A 282 -0.73 6.12 -15.25
N ILE A 283 -0.55 5.98 -13.94
CA ILE A 283 -0.17 4.73 -13.27
C ILE A 283 -1.24 4.38 -12.24
N GLY A 284 -1.81 3.19 -12.30
CA GLY A 284 -2.81 2.76 -11.32
C GLY A 284 -2.21 2.65 -9.91
N VAL A 285 -2.93 3.19 -8.92
CA VAL A 285 -2.58 3.11 -7.49
C VAL A 285 -3.79 2.67 -6.68
N CYS A 286 -3.61 1.67 -5.82
CA CYS A 286 -4.56 1.27 -4.79
C CYS A 286 -4.03 1.69 -3.42
N ILE A 287 -4.82 2.46 -2.67
CA ILE A 287 -4.47 2.96 -1.34
C ILE A 287 -5.43 2.36 -0.33
N GLU A 288 -4.91 1.70 0.70
CA GLU A 288 -5.74 1.16 1.79
C GLU A 288 -5.48 1.90 3.10
N VAL A 289 -6.55 2.38 3.73
CA VAL A 289 -6.50 3.12 5.01
C VAL A 289 -7.50 2.52 6.00
N ALA A 290 -7.07 2.32 7.24
CA ALA A 290 -7.87 1.71 8.30
C ALA A 290 -7.35 2.08 9.69
N GLY A 291 -8.16 1.90 10.73
CA GLY A 291 -7.81 2.22 12.12
C GLY A 291 -8.97 2.91 12.84
N GLY A 292 -8.85 3.08 14.17
CA GLY A 292 -9.94 3.58 15.01
C GLY A 292 -11.25 2.77 14.84
N ASP A 293 -12.38 3.44 15.04
CA ASP A 293 -13.72 2.91 14.69
C ASP A 293 -14.23 3.50 13.36
N TYR A 294 -13.32 3.72 12.41
CA TYR A 294 -13.66 4.22 11.08
C TYR A 294 -14.03 3.08 10.13
N ILE A 295 -14.67 3.42 9.01
CA ILE A 295 -14.86 2.50 7.87
C ILE A 295 -13.52 2.41 7.12
N PRO A 296 -12.92 1.21 6.95
CA PRO A 296 -11.75 1.06 6.10
C PRO A 296 -12.04 1.54 4.67
N ALA A 297 -11.13 2.31 4.08
CA ALA A 297 -11.28 2.79 2.70
C ALA A 297 -10.23 2.14 1.80
N ARG A 298 -10.68 1.63 0.66
CA ARG A 298 -9.82 1.14 -0.44
C ARG A 298 -10.03 2.04 -1.64
N ILE A 299 -9.04 2.88 -1.94
CA ILE A 299 -9.14 3.93 -2.95
C ILE A 299 -8.33 3.50 -4.17
N ASN A 300 -9.01 3.16 -5.25
CA ASN A 300 -8.40 2.87 -6.55
C ASN A 300 -8.41 4.14 -7.40
N THR A 301 -7.23 4.61 -7.82
CA THR A 301 -7.06 5.86 -8.58
C THR A 301 -5.86 5.76 -9.54
N GLN A 302 -5.51 6.86 -10.21
CA GLN A 302 -4.31 6.96 -11.04
C GLN A 302 -3.40 8.08 -10.54
N ALA A 303 -2.09 7.81 -10.51
CA ALA A 303 -1.05 8.81 -10.37
C ALA A 303 -0.53 9.25 -11.74
N VAL A 304 -0.53 10.55 -12.00
CA VAL A 304 0.04 11.15 -13.21
C VAL A 304 1.50 11.49 -12.92
N ILE A 305 2.41 10.72 -13.51
CA ILE A 305 3.85 10.93 -13.41
C ILE A 305 4.38 11.59 -14.67
N GLU A 306 4.99 12.76 -14.49
CA GLU A 306 5.64 13.54 -15.56
C GLU A 306 7.14 13.26 -15.58
N ASN A 307 7.70 12.87 -16.72
CA ASN A 307 9.15 12.93 -16.91
C ASN A 307 9.51 14.36 -17.34
N ARG A 308 9.96 15.19 -16.40
CA ARG A 308 10.36 16.57 -16.68
C ARG A 308 11.73 16.60 -17.33
N THR A 309 11.83 17.36 -18.43
CA THR A 309 13.11 17.64 -19.06
C THR A 309 13.96 18.51 -18.13
N LEU A 310 15.00 17.92 -17.54
CA LEU A 310 15.98 18.60 -16.70
C LEU A 310 17.38 18.21 -17.15
N GLY A 311 18.18 19.20 -17.57
CA GLY A 311 19.55 18.98 -18.01
C GLY A 311 20.50 18.72 -16.83
N GLN A 312 21.53 17.91 -17.06
CA GLN A 312 22.61 17.68 -16.10
C GLN A 312 23.33 18.98 -15.76
N THR A 313 23.58 19.21 -14.47
CA THR A 313 24.40 20.31 -13.97
C THR A 313 25.70 19.79 -13.35
N ARG A 314 26.62 20.72 -13.08
CA ARG A 314 27.86 20.43 -12.38
C ARG A 314 27.59 20.21 -10.89
N THR A 315 28.23 19.21 -10.29
CA THR A 315 28.31 19.11 -8.83
C THR A 315 29.26 20.19 -8.29
N SER A 316 28.75 21.12 -7.48
CA SER A 316 29.55 22.18 -6.85
C SER A 316 30.36 21.65 -5.66
N ILE A 317 29.73 20.84 -4.81
CA ILE A 317 30.29 20.32 -3.55
C ILE A 317 29.94 18.85 -3.29
N LEU A 318 30.81 18.15 -2.57
CA LEU A 318 30.62 16.80 -2.04
C LEU A 318 30.54 16.88 -0.51
N MET A 319 29.40 16.47 0.02
CA MET A 319 29.15 16.20 1.43
C MET A 319 29.54 14.75 1.73
N TYR A 320 30.50 14.55 2.63
CA TYR A 320 31.07 13.24 2.95
C TYR A 320 30.68 12.82 4.37
N SER A 321 29.72 11.91 4.47
CA SER A 321 29.19 11.34 5.72
C SER A 321 29.82 9.97 5.97
N ASN A 322 31.02 9.97 6.55
CA ASN A 322 31.72 8.76 7.02
C ASN A 322 32.48 9.01 8.34
N ASP A 323 32.04 10.00 9.14
CA ASP A 323 32.64 10.31 10.44
C ASP A 323 31.55 10.34 11.54
N PRO A 324 31.58 9.41 12.53
CA PRO A 324 32.39 8.20 12.56
C PRO A 324 31.84 7.15 11.59
N GLU A 325 32.73 6.47 10.86
CA GLU A 325 32.39 5.32 10.01
C GLU A 325 31.73 4.21 10.83
N ARG A 326 32.20 3.95 12.06
CA ARG A 326 31.66 2.94 12.97
C ARG A 326 30.70 3.58 13.98
N ILE A 327 29.41 3.32 13.83
CA ILE A 327 28.36 3.81 14.73
C ILE A 327 28.42 3.04 16.05
N LEU A 328 28.75 3.74 17.14
CA LEU A 328 28.83 3.19 18.51
C LEU A 328 27.78 3.77 19.47
N ARG A 329 27.00 4.76 19.03
CA ARG A 329 25.88 5.37 19.77
C ARG A 329 24.86 5.97 18.79
N TYR A 330 23.62 6.12 19.24
CA TYR A 330 22.62 6.92 18.53
C TYR A 330 23.05 8.39 18.51
N GLN A 331 23.07 9.00 17.31
CA GLN A 331 23.51 10.38 17.11
C GLN A 331 23.13 10.89 15.71
N VAL A 332 23.24 12.21 15.53
CA VAL A 332 23.38 12.79 14.19
C VAL A 332 24.77 12.44 13.66
N LEU A 333 24.84 11.88 12.46
CA LEU A 333 26.08 11.52 11.78
C LEU A 333 26.55 12.64 10.85
N PHE A 334 25.61 13.38 10.24
CA PHE A 334 25.93 14.49 9.34
C PHE A 334 24.78 15.49 9.28
N ASN A 335 25.11 16.78 9.15
CA ASN A 335 24.20 17.82 8.66
C ASN A 335 24.93 18.66 7.60
N GLY A 336 24.29 18.95 6.47
CA GLY A 336 24.79 19.83 5.42
C GLY A 336 23.72 20.78 4.90
N ARG A 337 24.13 21.89 4.27
CA ARG A 337 23.22 22.85 3.64
C ARG A 337 23.17 22.65 2.14
N ILE A 338 21.98 22.41 1.60
CA ILE A 338 21.71 22.52 0.17
C ILE A 338 21.22 23.95 -0.06
N CYS A 339 21.88 24.67 -0.95
CA CYS A 339 21.58 26.07 -1.26
C CYS A 339 21.21 26.19 -2.74
N PRO A 340 20.25 27.05 -3.15
CA PRO A 340 19.95 27.32 -4.56
C PRO A 340 21.13 27.88 -5.36
N SER A 341 22.16 28.40 -4.69
CA SER A 341 23.41 28.88 -5.30
C SER A 341 24.36 27.76 -5.73
N TYR A 342 24.07 26.49 -5.41
CA TYR A 342 24.83 25.35 -5.90
C TYR A 342 24.13 24.72 -7.10
N ASP A 343 24.88 24.55 -8.19
CA ASP A 343 24.45 23.83 -9.40
C ASP A 343 24.04 22.37 -9.10
N GLY A 344 24.65 21.78 -8.08
CA GLY A 344 24.40 20.44 -7.56
C GLY A 344 25.24 20.14 -6.32
N VAL A 345 24.73 19.29 -5.44
CA VAL A 345 25.35 18.85 -4.19
C VAL A 345 25.36 17.33 -4.19
N ARG A 346 26.51 16.67 -4.03
CA ARG A 346 26.55 15.22 -3.82
C ARG A 346 26.64 14.91 -2.35
N LEU A 347 25.72 14.12 -1.80
CA LEU A 347 25.93 13.42 -0.54
C LEU A 347 26.49 12.02 -0.84
N LEU A 348 27.61 11.66 -0.22
CA LEU A 348 28.00 10.27 -0.05
C LEU A 348 27.90 9.95 1.44
N TYR A 349 27.22 8.85 1.77
CA TYR A 349 27.25 8.28 3.12
C TYR A 349 27.75 6.85 3.11
N HIS A 350 28.49 6.49 4.15
CA HIS A 350 28.95 5.14 4.42
C HIS A 350 29.09 5.00 5.94
N HIS A 351 28.39 4.05 6.55
CA HIS A 351 28.47 3.83 7.99
C HIS A 351 28.19 2.37 8.34
N GLN A 352 28.96 1.79 9.26
CA GLN A 352 28.78 0.45 9.79
C GLN A 352 28.18 0.49 11.21
N ASN A 353 27.13 -0.30 11.44
CA ASN A 353 26.49 -0.41 12.75
C ASN A 353 27.31 -1.30 13.71
N MET A 354 27.98 -0.68 14.68
CA MET A 354 28.78 -1.37 15.71
C MET A 354 28.18 -1.26 17.12
N MET A 355 26.86 -1.04 17.23
CA MET A 355 26.12 -0.89 18.48
C MET A 355 25.90 -2.19 19.28
N GLY A 356 26.26 -3.36 18.72
CA GLY A 356 25.90 -4.67 19.30
C GLY A 356 24.40 -5.02 19.20
N GLN A 357 23.60 -4.16 18.58
CA GLN A 357 22.16 -4.34 18.35
C GLN A 357 21.76 -3.67 17.03
N ARG A 358 20.56 -3.98 16.55
CA ARG A 358 19.99 -3.42 15.32
C ARG A 358 19.60 -1.94 15.50
N ILE A 359 19.75 -1.12 14.45
CA ILE A 359 19.43 0.32 14.47
C ILE A 359 18.62 0.76 13.25
N GLY A 360 17.97 1.92 13.35
CA GLY A 360 17.43 2.66 12.22
C GLY A 360 18.44 3.68 11.71
N PHE A 361 18.76 3.61 10.42
CA PHE A 361 19.59 4.57 9.70
C PHE A 361 18.73 5.41 8.78
N VAL A 362 18.78 6.74 8.93
CA VAL A 362 17.82 7.66 8.31
C VAL A 362 18.54 8.80 7.63
N VAL A 363 18.13 9.10 6.39
CA VAL A 363 18.54 10.30 5.66
C VAL A 363 17.29 11.12 5.38
N ASP A 364 17.22 12.33 5.94
CA ASP A 364 16.10 13.26 5.73
C ASP A 364 16.57 14.65 5.25
N VAL A 365 15.71 15.31 4.48
CA VAL A 365 15.87 16.70 4.05
C VAL A 365 14.85 17.54 4.79
N ILE A 366 15.31 18.62 5.41
CA ILE A 366 14.51 19.52 6.23
C ILE A 366 14.33 20.84 5.47
N ASN A 367 13.07 21.25 5.29
CA ASN A 367 12.69 22.60 4.93
C ASN A 367 12.24 23.35 6.19
N ALA A 368 13.15 24.15 6.75
CA ALA A 368 12.88 24.94 7.95
C ALA A 368 12.23 26.31 7.65
N SER A 369 12.01 26.64 6.38
CA SER A 369 11.41 27.92 5.97
C SER A 369 9.88 27.91 6.08
N ASN A 370 9.28 29.09 5.87
CA ASN A 370 7.83 29.27 5.77
C ASN A 370 7.29 29.10 4.32
N ALA A 371 8.15 28.76 3.35
CA ALA A 371 7.80 28.54 1.95
C ALA A 371 8.05 27.08 1.53
N PRO A 372 7.35 26.52 0.53
CA PRO A 372 7.71 25.23 -0.03
C PRO A 372 9.04 25.29 -0.80
N ALA A 373 9.76 24.19 -0.85
CA ALA A 373 10.98 24.03 -1.63
C ALA A 373 10.88 22.79 -2.53
N THR A 374 11.57 22.80 -3.67
CA THR A 374 11.57 21.68 -4.62
C THR A 374 12.99 21.17 -4.80
N LEU A 375 13.18 19.86 -4.65
CA LEU A 375 14.45 19.17 -4.72
C LEU A 375 14.43 18.10 -5.80
N HIS A 376 15.42 18.11 -6.70
CA HIS A 376 15.72 16.99 -7.58
C HIS A 376 16.74 16.06 -6.91
N VAL A 377 16.49 14.76 -6.98
CA VAL A 377 17.31 13.71 -6.37
C VAL A 377 17.59 12.62 -7.40
N ILE A 378 18.87 12.39 -7.69
CA ILE A 378 19.38 11.16 -8.33
C ILE A 378 20.00 10.32 -7.21
N GLU A 379 19.61 9.05 -7.11
CA GLU A 379 19.95 8.19 -5.98
C GLU A 379 20.61 6.89 -6.44
N GLY A 380 21.62 6.43 -5.69
CA GLY A 380 22.09 5.04 -5.68
C GLY A 380 22.28 4.60 -4.24
N ILE A 381 21.50 3.63 -3.79
CA ILE A 381 21.34 3.25 -2.38
C ILE A 381 21.44 1.74 -2.27
N ALA A 382 22.49 1.24 -1.62
CA ALA A 382 22.56 -0.18 -1.30
C ALA A 382 21.65 -0.51 -0.12
N ASP A 383 21.00 -1.68 -0.16
CA ASP A 383 20.52 -2.34 1.07
C ASP A 383 21.69 -2.49 2.06
N PRO A 384 21.45 -2.47 3.38
CA PRO A 384 22.51 -2.70 4.36
C PRO A 384 23.13 -4.09 4.22
N MET A 385 24.47 -4.17 4.24
CA MET A 385 25.20 -5.45 4.07
C MET A 385 26.37 -5.57 5.04
N ALA A 386 26.67 -6.79 5.49
CA ALA A 386 27.83 -7.07 6.35
C ALA A 386 29.18 -6.72 5.70
N ASP A 387 29.29 -6.86 4.38
CA ASP A 387 30.49 -6.50 3.61
C ASP A 387 30.43 -5.02 3.18
N PRO A 388 31.32 -4.14 3.70
CA PRO A 388 31.31 -2.71 3.36
C PRO A 388 31.75 -2.44 1.92
N VAL A 389 32.66 -3.26 1.36
CA VAL A 389 33.12 -3.14 -0.05
C VAL A 389 31.93 -3.35 -0.98
N ILE A 390 31.14 -4.40 -0.74
CA ILE A 390 29.98 -4.72 -1.57
C ILE A 390 28.82 -3.72 -1.37
N ALA A 391 28.65 -3.18 -0.16
CA ALA A 391 27.69 -2.09 0.09
C ALA A 391 28.06 -0.84 -0.73
N GLY A 392 29.32 -0.39 -0.67
CA GLY A 392 29.80 0.75 -1.45
C GLY A 392 29.74 0.53 -2.95
N TYR A 393 30.10 -0.67 -3.42
CA TYR A 393 29.98 -1.07 -4.83
C TYR A 393 28.55 -0.99 -5.35
N ARG A 394 27.56 -1.57 -4.63
CA ARG A 394 26.15 -1.56 -5.07
C ARG A 394 25.60 -0.14 -5.18
N ALA A 395 25.84 0.70 -4.17
CA ALA A 395 25.46 2.11 -4.19
C ALA A 395 26.10 2.87 -5.36
N GLY A 396 27.38 2.60 -5.64
CA GLY A 396 28.11 3.20 -6.76
C GLY A 396 27.58 2.78 -8.14
N VAL A 397 27.16 1.53 -8.32
CA VAL A 397 26.63 1.02 -9.60
C VAL A 397 25.32 1.74 -9.91
N GLU A 398 24.35 1.65 -9.01
CA GLU A 398 23.04 2.28 -9.20
C GLU A 398 23.17 3.80 -9.36
N PHE A 399 24.05 4.45 -8.58
CA PHE A 399 24.30 5.88 -8.70
C PHE A 399 24.84 6.26 -10.08
N LEU A 400 25.87 5.57 -10.59
CA LEU A 400 26.47 5.93 -11.88
C LEU A 400 25.55 5.63 -13.07
N GLU A 401 24.77 4.55 -13.01
CA GLU A 401 23.72 4.27 -14.00
C GLU A 401 22.67 5.39 -14.02
N ASN A 402 22.11 5.73 -12.85
CA ASN A 402 21.09 6.78 -12.74
C ASN A 402 21.65 8.17 -13.10
N PHE A 403 22.87 8.50 -12.67
CA PHE A 403 23.54 9.77 -12.96
C PHE A 403 23.87 9.94 -14.44
N GLN A 404 24.27 8.86 -15.14
CA GLN A 404 24.47 8.88 -16.59
C GLN A 404 23.16 9.16 -17.34
N GLN A 405 22.05 8.53 -16.92
CA GLN A 405 20.74 8.71 -17.55
C GLN A 405 19.99 9.99 -17.13
N CYS A 406 20.55 10.77 -16.20
CA CYS A 406 19.84 11.82 -15.46
C CYS A 406 18.54 11.32 -14.79
N ALA A 407 18.51 10.03 -14.43
CA ALA A 407 17.35 9.36 -13.87
C ALA A 407 17.17 9.72 -12.39
N GLY A 408 16.07 10.38 -12.06
CA GLY A 408 15.84 10.87 -10.71
C GLY A 408 14.39 11.26 -10.44
N ARG A 409 14.13 11.75 -9.23
CA ARG A 409 12.81 12.19 -8.75
C ARG A 409 12.82 13.67 -8.42
N ILE A 410 11.71 14.35 -8.67
CA ILE A 410 11.49 15.72 -8.21
C ILE A 410 10.51 15.67 -7.05
N ILE A 411 10.93 16.22 -5.92
CA ILE A 411 10.27 16.12 -4.62
C ILE A 411 9.93 17.53 -4.15
N ASP A 412 8.65 17.77 -3.85
CA ASP A 412 8.19 19.01 -3.20
C ASP A 412 8.16 18.81 -1.68
N ILE A 413 8.88 19.68 -0.96
CA ILE A 413 9.04 19.66 0.49
C ILE A 413 8.27 20.85 1.06
N PRO A 414 7.12 20.65 1.74
CA PRO A 414 6.34 21.73 2.32
C PRO A 414 7.13 22.57 3.35
N ALA A 415 6.65 23.79 3.58
CA ALA A 415 7.16 24.66 4.65
C ALA A 415 7.08 23.98 6.02
N GLY A 416 8.09 24.18 6.87
CA GLY A 416 8.13 23.63 8.23
C GLY A 416 8.11 22.09 8.32
N CYS A 417 8.47 21.39 7.25
CA CYS A 417 8.48 19.93 7.18
C CYS A 417 9.88 19.37 6.92
N ARG A 418 10.08 18.11 7.30
CA ARG A 418 11.12 17.26 6.73
C ARG A 418 10.54 16.24 5.76
N TYR A 419 11.38 15.67 4.91
CA TYR A 419 11.05 14.62 3.97
C TYR A 419 12.11 13.52 4.07
N VAL A 420 11.69 12.28 4.33
CA VAL A 420 12.61 11.15 4.52
C VAL A 420 12.96 10.54 3.17
N LEU A 421 14.22 10.61 2.76
CA LEU A 421 14.73 10.02 1.51
C LEU A 421 15.08 8.54 1.68
N VAL A 422 15.65 8.18 2.84
CA VAL A 422 16.11 6.84 3.20
C VAL A 422 15.75 6.55 4.65
N ASN A 423 15.22 5.36 4.92
CA ASN A 423 15.12 4.77 6.24
C ASN A 423 15.40 3.27 6.09
N GLN A 424 16.47 2.80 6.69
CA GLN A 424 16.93 1.42 6.59
C GLN A 424 17.14 0.83 7.98
N SER A 425 16.67 -0.40 8.17
CA SER A 425 17.01 -1.20 9.35
C SER A 425 18.36 -1.87 9.14
N MET A 426 19.31 -1.64 10.06
CA MET A 426 20.68 -2.13 9.98
C MET A 426 20.97 -3.10 11.13
N GLU A 427 21.29 -4.36 10.80
CA GLU A 427 21.83 -5.33 11.76
C GLU A 427 23.20 -4.89 12.30
N HIS A 428 23.62 -5.49 13.41
CA HIS A 428 24.99 -5.32 13.89
C HIS A 428 26.01 -5.88 12.88
N GLY A 429 27.08 -5.13 12.62
CA GLY A 429 28.11 -5.43 11.62
C GLY A 429 27.74 -5.01 10.20
N TYR A 430 26.48 -4.63 9.95
CA TYR A 430 26.04 -4.24 8.61
C TYR A 430 26.36 -2.78 8.32
N THR A 431 26.54 -2.47 7.05
CA THR A 431 26.97 -1.18 6.51
C THR A 431 25.90 -0.61 5.60
N ALA A 432 25.45 0.61 5.88
CA ALA A 432 24.59 1.38 4.99
C ALA A 432 25.48 2.28 4.12
N SER A 433 25.23 2.26 2.82
CA SER A 433 26.01 3.03 1.85
C SER A 433 25.11 3.59 0.77
N GLY A 434 25.32 4.85 0.42
CA GLY A 434 24.52 5.51 -0.61
C GLY A 434 25.15 6.79 -1.12
N ILE A 435 24.78 7.15 -2.34
CA ILE A 435 25.25 8.35 -3.03
C ILE A 435 24.02 9.04 -3.63
N LEU A 436 23.82 10.31 -3.27
CA LEU A 436 22.70 11.12 -3.71
C LEU A 436 23.24 12.37 -4.41
N GLU A 437 22.89 12.60 -5.68
CA GLU A 437 23.03 13.91 -6.30
C GLU A 437 21.77 14.72 -6.02
N LEU A 438 21.93 15.86 -5.37
CA LEU A 438 20.87 16.71 -4.83
C LEU A 438 20.95 18.08 -5.52
N ARG A 439 19.90 18.47 -6.23
CA ARG A 439 19.82 19.78 -6.88
C ARG A 439 18.55 20.49 -6.44
N GLN A 440 18.70 21.57 -5.69
CA GLN A 440 17.57 22.41 -5.33
C GLN A 440 17.09 23.19 -6.56
N LEU A 441 15.79 23.08 -6.87
CA LEU A 441 15.15 23.73 -8.01
C LEU A 441 14.38 25.00 -7.60
N TYR A 442 13.90 25.05 -6.35
CA TYR A 442 13.09 26.15 -5.83
C TYR A 442 13.13 26.23 -4.30
N GLY A 443 12.80 27.40 -3.75
CA GLY A 443 12.64 27.65 -2.30
C GLY A 443 13.92 28.06 -1.57
N ASP A 444 13.80 28.29 -0.27
CA ASP A 444 14.91 28.63 0.63
C ASP A 444 15.81 27.42 0.93
N ASN A 445 17.01 27.68 1.45
CA ASN A 445 18.03 26.66 1.77
C ASN A 445 17.45 25.46 2.54
N LEU A 446 17.71 24.27 2.03
CA LEU A 446 17.37 23.00 2.66
C LEU A 446 18.52 22.46 3.50
N ILE A 447 18.21 21.63 4.49
CA ILE A 447 19.22 20.94 5.31
C ILE A 447 19.12 19.43 5.05
N ILE A 448 20.19 18.81 4.58
CA ILE A 448 20.31 17.35 4.50
C ILE A 448 20.90 16.84 5.81
N ARG A 449 20.34 15.76 6.36
CA ARG A 449 20.74 15.19 7.65
C ARG A 449 20.79 13.67 7.58
N VAL A 450 21.79 13.10 8.24
CA VAL A 450 22.02 11.65 8.37
C VAL A 450 22.01 11.29 9.86
N LEU A 451 21.26 10.25 10.22
CA LEU A 451 20.97 9.86 11.60
C LEU A 451 21.19 8.36 11.84
N ALA A 452 21.70 8.03 13.02
CA ALA A 452 21.54 6.71 13.63
C ALA A 452 20.62 6.84 14.85
N LYS A 453 19.48 6.15 14.85
CA LYS A 453 18.52 6.14 15.97
C LYS A 453 17.96 4.72 16.23
N PRO A 454 17.20 4.47 17.32
CA PRO A 454 16.62 3.14 17.57
C PRO A 454 15.65 2.72 16.46
N GLU A 455 15.64 1.45 16.08
CA GLU A 455 14.86 0.93 14.93
C GLU A 455 13.35 1.14 15.09
N ASN A 456 12.76 0.76 16.24
CA ASN A 456 11.31 0.84 16.43
C ASN A 456 10.76 2.28 16.20
N PRO A 457 11.35 3.34 16.79
CA PRO A 457 11.06 4.72 16.42
C PRO A 457 11.35 5.09 14.96
N SER A 458 12.33 4.51 14.27
CA SER A 458 12.56 4.86 12.84
C SER A 458 11.47 4.28 11.95
N VAL A 459 11.08 3.03 12.17
CA VAL A 459 10.01 2.37 11.41
C VAL A 459 8.66 3.07 11.61
N GLN A 460 8.39 3.62 12.81
CA GLN A 460 7.13 4.29 13.13
C GLN A 460 7.11 5.78 12.75
N GLU A 461 8.19 6.52 12.98
CA GLU A 461 8.22 7.99 12.89
C GLU A 461 8.85 8.54 11.60
N ASP A 462 9.61 7.72 10.85
CA ASP A 462 10.34 8.13 9.65
C ASP A 462 9.87 7.36 8.38
N PRO A 463 8.57 7.34 8.03
CA PRO A 463 8.12 6.72 6.80
C PRO A 463 8.79 7.38 5.58
N VAL A 464 9.45 6.57 4.76
CA VAL A 464 10.12 7.02 3.53
C VAL A 464 9.11 7.67 2.59
N ASP A 465 9.59 8.66 1.83
CA ASP A 465 8.81 9.36 0.80
C ASP A 465 7.52 10.00 1.33
N THR A 466 7.58 10.49 2.57
CA THR A 466 6.47 11.14 3.28
C THR A 466 6.94 12.48 3.86
N PRO A 467 6.22 13.60 3.62
CA PRO A 467 6.48 14.86 4.32
C PRO A 467 5.95 14.79 5.75
N LEU A 468 6.81 15.14 6.71
CA LEU A 468 6.52 15.10 8.15
C LEU A 468 6.67 16.51 8.73
N ALA A 469 5.63 17.01 9.37
CA ALA A 469 5.67 18.30 10.06
C ALA A 469 6.76 18.29 11.15
N LEU A 470 7.57 19.34 11.20
CA LEU A 470 8.67 19.47 12.15
C LEU A 470 8.55 20.81 12.90
N PRO A 471 7.54 20.95 13.79
CA PRO A 471 7.30 22.18 14.54
C PRO A 471 8.47 22.47 15.48
N ASN A 472 8.74 23.76 15.70
CA ASN A 472 9.71 24.27 16.67
C ASN A 472 11.18 23.88 16.39
N LEU A 473 11.57 23.69 15.13
CA LEU A 473 12.98 23.50 14.79
C LEU A 473 13.79 24.78 14.99
N ASP A 474 14.73 24.74 15.93
CA ASP A 474 15.74 25.78 16.07
C ASP A 474 16.95 25.49 15.17
N VAL A 475 16.96 26.09 13.98
CA VAL A 475 18.04 25.94 13.00
C VAL A 475 19.38 26.42 13.54
N ALA A 476 19.41 27.38 14.47
CA ALA A 476 20.66 27.89 15.04
C ALA A 476 21.36 26.87 15.96
N LYS A 477 20.63 25.84 16.44
CA LYS A 477 21.18 24.72 17.21
C LYS A 477 21.72 23.57 16.35
N ILE A 478 21.52 23.62 15.02
CA ILE A 478 22.02 22.59 14.11
C ILE A 478 23.53 22.79 13.88
N ARG A 479 24.32 21.82 14.34
CA ARG A 479 25.76 21.76 14.04
C ARG A 479 25.97 21.15 12.66
N PHE A 480 26.51 21.93 11.72
CA PHE A 480 26.85 21.48 10.38
C PHE A 480 28.19 20.74 10.36
N SER A 481 28.34 19.78 9.46
CA SER A 481 29.58 19.01 9.29
C SER A 481 30.64 19.82 8.54
N GLU A 482 31.90 19.56 8.88
CA GLU A 482 33.09 20.13 8.22
C GLU A 482 33.58 19.26 7.04
N HIS A 483 32.97 18.10 6.82
CA HIS A 483 33.33 17.21 5.71
C HIS A 483 32.59 17.60 4.42
N ILE A 484 32.89 18.80 3.91
CA ILE A 484 32.32 19.36 2.67
C ILE A 484 33.46 19.77 1.73
N TYR A 485 33.59 19.08 0.59
CA TYR A 485 34.72 19.22 -0.32
C TYR A 485 34.30 19.86 -1.66
N PRO A 486 35.01 20.89 -2.16
CA PRO A 486 34.64 21.58 -3.39
C PRO A 486 35.02 20.77 -4.64
N ASN A 487 34.34 21.03 -5.75
CA ASN A 487 34.70 20.52 -7.08
C ASN A 487 34.87 18.98 -7.19
N PRO A 488 33.89 18.14 -6.79
CA PRO A 488 33.98 16.67 -6.80
C PRO A 488 33.84 16.04 -8.21
N THR A 489 34.44 16.67 -9.20
CA THR A 489 34.62 16.16 -10.56
C THR A 489 36.02 16.55 -11.05
N GLN A 490 36.88 15.55 -11.24
CA GLN A 490 38.22 15.69 -11.79
C GLN A 490 38.17 15.42 -13.30
N LYS A 491 38.73 16.32 -14.11
CA LYS A 491 38.85 16.14 -15.56
C LYS A 491 40.30 15.85 -15.91
N LEU A 492 40.56 14.69 -16.50
CA LEU A 492 41.89 14.24 -16.88
C LEU A 492 41.97 14.06 -18.40
N GLU A 493 43.05 14.53 -19.03
CA GLU A 493 43.43 14.14 -20.39
C GLU A 493 44.72 13.31 -20.30
N VAL A 494 44.75 12.16 -20.97
CA VAL A 494 45.95 11.31 -21.07
C VAL A 494 46.22 10.92 -22.51
N LYS A 495 47.50 10.72 -22.84
CA LYS A 495 47.95 10.34 -24.18
C LYS A 495 48.75 9.05 -24.09
N TYR A 496 48.39 8.07 -24.91
CA TYR A 496 49.13 6.83 -25.06
C TYR A 496 49.36 6.52 -26.54
N SER A 497 50.63 6.40 -26.94
CA SER A 497 50.99 5.98 -28.29
C SER A 497 51.47 4.53 -28.26
N VAL A 498 50.98 3.69 -29.16
CA VAL A 498 51.31 2.26 -29.23
C VAL A 498 52.82 2.05 -29.36
N GLY A 499 53.36 1.11 -28.58
CA GLY A 499 54.80 0.83 -28.50
C GLY A 499 55.60 1.82 -27.65
N LYS A 500 54.94 2.76 -26.95
CA LYS A 500 55.56 3.61 -25.91
C LYS A 500 55.27 3.08 -24.50
N GLN A 501 55.83 3.76 -23.51
CA GLN A 501 55.64 3.48 -22.08
C GLN A 501 54.15 3.48 -21.70
N TRP A 502 53.78 2.58 -20.79
CA TRP A 502 52.41 2.47 -20.29
C TRP A 502 52.02 3.71 -19.49
N VAL A 503 50.73 4.06 -19.50
CA VAL A 503 50.19 5.16 -18.69
C VAL A 503 49.54 4.57 -17.43
N PHE A 504 49.85 5.15 -16.27
CA PHE A 504 49.32 4.74 -14.97
C PHE A 504 48.57 5.90 -14.32
N LEU A 505 47.24 5.85 -14.34
CA LEU A 505 46.37 6.83 -13.70
C LEU A 505 46.01 6.39 -12.27
N ARG A 506 46.59 7.06 -11.27
CA ARG A 506 46.35 6.78 -9.83
C ARG A 506 45.08 7.48 -9.34
N LEU A 507 43.94 6.81 -9.47
CA LEU A 507 42.63 7.26 -8.98
C LEU A 507 42.65 7.36 -7.44
N GLY A 508 42.15 8.45 -6.87
CA GLY A 508 42.10 8.65 -5.42
C GLY A 508 43.41 9.04 -4.73
N LYS A 509 44.50 9.22 -5.49
CA LYS A 509 45.82 9.57 -4.92
C LYS A 509 45.90 11.03 -4.46
N ASP A 510 45.50 11.95 -5.34
CA ASP A 510 45.64 13.38 -5.10
C ASP A 510 44.40 13.89 -4.37
N ALA A 511 44.51 14.02 -3.04
CA ALA A 511 43.41 14.32 -2.14
C ALA A 511 42.78 15.70 -2.39
N ILE A 512 41.44 15.81 -2.31
CA ILE A 512 40.76 17.11 -2.42
C ILE A 512 40.88 17.89 -1.10
N LYS A 513 41.49 19.08 -1.13
CA LYS A 513 41.53 19.99 0.02
C LYS A 513 40.15 20.61 0.30
N HIS A 514 39.78 20.72 1.57
CA HIS A 514 38.65 21.54 2.01
C HIS A 514 38.88 23.02 1.65
N ALA A 515 37.81 23.76 1.35
CA ALA A 515 37.92 25.14 0.88
C ALA A 515 38.53 26.10 1.91
N GLU A 516 38.15 25.95 3.19
CA GLU A 516 38.46 26.90 4.26
C GLU A 516 39.29 26.30 5.42
N GLN A 517 39.54 25.00 5.41
CA GLN A 517 40.11 24.27 6.56
C GLN A 517 41.31 23.44 6.11
N ASP A 518 42.22 23.12 7.03
CA ASP A 518 43.31 22.17 6.75
C ASP A 518 42.84 20.72 6.90
N ARG A 519 41.84 20.37 6.09
CA ARG A 519 41.27 19.03 5.95
C ARG A 519 41.37 18.58 4.51
N TRP A 520 41.53 17.28 4.30
CA TRP A 520 41.75 16.67 3.00
C TRP A 520 40.87 15.42 2.85
N LEU A 521 40.29 15.21 1.67
CA LEU A 521 39.56 14.00 1.31
C LEU A 521 40.55 13.02 0.67
N TYR A 522 41.11 12.11 1.46
CA TYR A 522 41.96 11.03 0.93
C TYR A 522 41.10 9.95 0.25
N GLY A 523 41.66 9.28 -0.77
CA GLY A 523 40.96 8.25 -1.55
C GLY A 523 39.94 8.80 -2.56
N ASN A 524 39.52 10.08 -2.43
CA ASN A 524 38.53 10.75 -3.28
C ASN A 524 37.21 9.98 -3.46
N TYR A 525 36.73 9.36 -2.39
CA TYR A 525 35.44 8.66 -2.36
C TYR A 525 34.30 9.59 -2.80
N GLY A 526 33.49 9.16 -3.78
CA GLY A 526 32.39 9.97 -4.32
C GLY A 526 32.78 11.06 -5.31
N VAL A 527 34.07 11.17 -5.66
CA VAL A 527 34.57 12.11 -6.69
C VAL A 527 34.51 11.44 -8.06
N ILE A 528 33.83 12.08 -9.02
CA ILE A 528 33.80 11.59 -10.39
C ILE A 528 35.11 11.95 -11.10
N TYR A 529 35.69 11.00 -11.80
CA TYR A 529 36.79 11.20 -12.74
C TYR A 529 36.25 11.09 -14.17
N ASP A 530 36.30 12.18 -14.93
CA ASP A 530 36.06 12.24 -16.36
C ASP A 530 37.42 12.19 -17.08
N ILE A 531 37.73 11.07 -17.74
CA ILE A 531 39.04 10.79 -18.34
C ILE A 531 38.88 10.72 -19.86
N ASN A 532 39.57 11.62 -20.57
CA ASN A 532 39.72 11.58 -22.02
C ASN A 532 41.07 10.94 -22.37
N ALA A 533 41.05 9.69 -22.82
CA ALA A 533 42.25 8.97 -23.25
C ALA A 533 42.44 9.10 -24.76
N VAL A 534 43.41 9.88 -25.20
CA VAL A 534 43.81 10.01 -26.60
C VAL A 534 44.81 8.89 -26.92
N LEU A 535 44.37 7.92 -27.73
CA LEU A 535 45.16 6.75 -28.10
C LEU A 535 45.66 6.89 -29.53
N GLU A 536 46.97 6.82 -29.74
CA GLU A 536 47.62 6.95 -31.04
C GLU A 536 48.21 5.60 -31.48
N ASN A 537 47.95 5.20 -32.72
CA ASN A 537 48.61 4.07 -33.37
C ASN A 537 49.44 4.56 -34.58
N PRO A 538 50.76 4.78 -34.42
CA PRO A 538 51.65 5.18 -35.51
C PRO A 538 52.13 4.00 -36.38
N LEU A 539 51.61 2.78 -36.15
CA LEU A 539 52.04 1.57 -36.87
C LEU A 539 51.16 1.31 -38.11
N PRO A 540 51.72 0.67 -39.17
CA PRO A 540 51.01 0.37 -40.41
C PRO A 540 49.95 -0.74 -40.28
N THR A 541 49.80 -1.33 -39.10
CA THR A 541 48.79 -2.35 -38.78
C THR A 541 47.83 -1.85 -37.68
N PRO A 542 46.58 -2.30 -37.63
CA PRO A 542 45.69 -2.05 -36.49
C PRO A 542 46.28 -2.62 -35.20
N GLN A 543 46.04 -1.95 -34.08
CA GLN A 543 46.60 -2.29 -32.77
C GLN A 543 45.53 -2.24 -31.69
N THR A 544 45.59 -3.17 -30.72
CA THR A 544 44.65 -3.22 -29.60
C THR A 544 45.29 -2.60 -28.36
N VAL A 545 44.62 -1.61 -27.78
CA VAL A 545 44.98 -1.03 -26.47
C VAL A 545 44.04 -1.60 -25.41
N GLU A 546 44.63 -2.02 -24.29
CA GLU A 546 43.94 -2.49 -23.10
C GLU A 546 43.89 -1.37 -22.06
N PHE A 547 42.70 -1.20 -21.49
CA PHE A 547 42.48 -0.52 -20.22
C PHE A 547 42.37 -1.60 -19.13
N ALA A 548 43.20 -1.54 -18.09
CA ALA A 548 43.18 -2.49 -16.98
C ALA A 548 43.10 -1.76 -15.62
N PHE A 549 42.38 -2.34 -14.67
CA PHE A 549 42.22 -1.82 -13.31
C PHE A 549 43.05 -2.66 -12.33
N GLU A 550 43.88 -2.00 -11.53
CA GLU A 550 44.70 -2.61 -10.47
C GLU A 550 44.34 -1.96 -9.13
N ALA A 551 44.00 -2.77 -8.13
CA ALA A 551 43.58 -2.31 -6.81
C ALA A 551 44.77 -1.98 -5.89
N THR A 552 45.68 -1.11 -6.31
CA THR A 552 47.04 -0.96 -5.73
C THR A 552 47.10 -0.89 -4.19
N ALA A 553 46.19 -0.15 -3.53
CA ALA A 553 46.23 0.05 -2.07
C ALA A 553 45.62 -1.10 -1.23
N GLY A 554 44.99 -2.10 -1.85
CA GLY A 554 44.29 -3.20 -1.17
C GLY A 554 43.04 -3.63 -1.95
N PRO A 555 42.20 -4.55 -1.42
CA PRO A 555 40.98 -4.97 -2.09
C PRO A 555 40.06 -3.78 -2.44
N ALA A 556 39.66 -3.67 -3.72
CA ALA A 556 38.84 -2.57 -4.21
C ALA A 556 37.85 -3.02 -5.28
N SER A 557 36.65 -2.44 -5.25
CA SER A 557 35.73 -2.46 -6.38
C SER A 557 36.02 -1.27 -7.31
N GLY A 558 35.65 -1.40 -8.58
CA GLY A 558 35.76 -0.31 -9.56
C GLY A 558 34.56 -0.29 -10.48
N ILE A 559 34.12 0.89 -10.91
CA ILE A 559 33.01 1.03 -11.86
C ILE A 559 33.44 2.01 -12.95
N PHE A 560 33.35 1.56 -14.20
CA PHE A 560 33.81 2.31 -15.36
C PHE A 560 32.68 2.47 -16.36
N LEU A 561 32.50 3.67 -16.88
CA LEU A 561 31.66 4.01 -18.00
C LEU A 561 32.58 4.31 -19.18
N VAL A 562 32.87 3.31 -20.02
CA VAL A 562 33.73 3.46 -21.20
C VAL A 562 32.83 3.63 -22.42
N GLU A 563 32.93 4.76 -23.13
CA GLU A 563 32.03 5.07 -24.27
C GLU A 563 30.54 4.83 -23.94
N ASN A 564 30.10 5.31 -22.76
CA ASN A 564 28.75 5.13 -22.21
C ASN A 564 28.34 3.68 -21.83
N LYS A 565 29.21 2.68 -22.00
CA LYS A 565 28.99 1.30 -21.54
C LYS A 565 29.46 1.13 -20.09
N LEU A 566 28.57 0.67 -19.22
CA LEU A 566 28.91 0.30 -17.85
C LEU A 566 29.72 -1.00 -17.80
N ILE A 567 30.83 -0.96 -17.07
CA ILE A 567 31.76 -2.06 -16.83
C ILE A 567 32.02 -2.09 -15.31
N PRO A 568 31.22 -2.87 -14.56
CA PRO A 568 31.36 -2.97 -13.12
C PRO A 568 32.33 -4.10 -12.72
N ILE A 569 33.34 -3.75 -11.94
CA ILE A 569 34.33 -4.68 -11.36
C ILE A 569 33.99 -4.83 -9.88
N LYS A 570 33.32 -5.95 -9.54
CA LYS A 570 32.83 -6.22 -8.18
C LYS A 570 33.96 -6.25 -7.14
N LEU A 571 35.09 -6.87 -7.46
CA LEU A 571 36.26 -6.92 -6.58
C LEU A 571 37.53 -7.20 -7.40
N ALA A 572 38.56 -6.41 -7.17
CA ALA A 572 39.93 -6.63 -7.58
C ALA A 572 40.81 -6.73 -6.32
N THR A 573 41.84 -7.58 -6.35
CA THR A 573 42.77 -7.80 -5.24
C THR A 573 44.21 -7.77 -5.73
N PRO A 574 45.14 -7.06 -5.05
CA PRO A 574 46.56 -7.09 -5.40
C PRO A 574 47.13 -8.51 -5.49
N PRO A 575 48.07 -8.78 -6.42
CA PRO A 575 48.57 -7.90 -7.48
C PRO A 575 47.77 -8.02 -8.79
N HIS A 576 46.54 -8.54 -8.77
CA HIS A 576 45.80 -8.87 -9.98
C HIS A 576 45.25 -7.62 -10.68
N GLU A 577 45.52 -7.53 -11.98
CA GLU A 577 44.90 -6.57 -12.89
C GLU A 577 43.63 -7.19 -13.50
N ILE A 578 42.57 -6.39 -13.62
CA ILE A 578 41.33 -6.78 -14.30
C ILE A 578 41.14 -5.92 -15.54
N THR A 579 41.05 -6.54 -16.72
CA THR A 579 40.73 -5.82 -17.96
C THR A 579 39.38 -5.10 -17.83
N VAL A 580 39.40 -3.78 -18.02
CA VAL A 580 38.20 -2.94 -18.11
C VAL A 580 37.62 -3.05 -19.52
N GLU A 581 38.40 -2.67 -20.54
CA GLU A 581 37.96 -2.68 -21.94
C GLU A 581 39.16 -2.84 -22.89
N ARG A 582 38.93 -3.38 -24.09
CA ARG A 582 39.95 -3.43 -25.16
C ARG A 582 39.48 -2.67 -26.38
N VAL A 583 40.28 -1.70 -26.83
CA VAL A 583 39.95 -0.80 -27.93
C VAL A 583 40.94 -0.99 -29.07
N THR A 584 40.43 -1.42 -30.23
CA THR A 584 41.19 -1.48 -31.48
C THR A 584 41.31 -0.07 -32.08
N ILE A 585 42.54 0.31 -32.43
CA ILE A 585 42.89 1.56 -33.10
C ILE A 585 43.36 1.21 -34.52
N PRO A 586 42.75 1.78 -35.58
CA PRO A 586 43.22 1.58 -36.95
C PRO A 586 44.70 1.97 -37.14
N ARG A 587 45.34 1.46 -38.19
CA ARG A 587 46.71 1.85 -38.57
C ARG A 587 46.83 3.36 -38.79
N ASN A 588 47.98 3.94 -38.46
CA ASN A 588 48.31 5.36 -38.66
C ASN A 588 47.15 6.31 -38.25
N SER A 589 46.54 6.09 -37.09
CA SER A 589 45.35 6.81 -36.67
C SER A 589 45.32 7.10 -35.16
N THR A 590 44.50 8.06 -34.77
CA THR A 590 44.24 8.43 -33.38
C THR A 590 42.78 8.20 -33.05
N LYS A 591 42.50 7.68 -31.86
CA LYS A 591 41.15 7.51 -31.31
C LYS A 591 41.11 8.04 -29.89
N THR A 592 40.20 8.96 -29.61
CA THR A 592 39.87 9.34 -28.23
C THR A 592 38.88 8.34 -27.64
N VAL A 593 39.08 7.97 -26.38
CA VAL A 593 38.19 7.13 -25.58
C VAL A 593 37.78 7.90 -24.33
N SER A 594 36.48 8.06 -24.11
CA SER A 594 35.92 8.68 -22.91
C SER A 594 35.66 7.62 -21.85
N ILE A 595 36.18 7.83 -20.64
CA ILE A 595 36.04 6.95 -19.48
C ILE A 595 35.58 7.78 -18.28
N ARG A 596 34.44 7.43 -17.69
CA ARG A 596 34.00 7.96 -16.40
C ARG A 596 34.12 6.91 -15.30
N THR A 597 34.65 7.28 -14.15
CA THR A 597 34.75 6.40 -12.96
C THR A 597 34.65 7.19 -11.66
N MET A 598 34.58 6.52 -10.52
CA MET A 598 34.44 7.13 -9.19
C MET A 598 35.01 6.18 -8.12
N PRO A 599 35.88 6.64 -7.21
CA PRO A 599 36.28 5.87 -6.04
C PRO A 599 35.09 5.58 -5.10
N LEU A 600 35.01 4.34 -4.62
CA LEU A 600 33.83 3.78 -3.96
C LEU A 600 34.12 3.51 -2.48
N SER A 601 33.18 3.84 -1.61
CA SER A 601 33.30 3.59 -0.16
C SER A 601 33.55 2.10 0.14
N GLY A 602 34.24 1.81 1.24
CA GLY A 602 34.66 0.47 1.63
C GLY A 602 35.82 -0.10 0.80
N SER A 603 36.06 0.38 -0.43
CA SER A 603 37.18 -0.08 -1.28
C SER A 603 38.49 0.63 -0.94
N ALA A 604 39.62 -0.06 -1.01
CA ALA A 604 40.93 0.53 -0.76
C ALA A 604 41.42 1.37 -1.96
N TYR A 605 41.17 2.68 -1.93
CA TYR A 605 41.79 3.66 -2.83
C TYR A 605 42.99 4.34 -2.15
N PRO A 606 44.07 4.69 -2.89
CA PRO A 606 44.15 4.80 -4.35
C PRO A 606 44.28 3.46 -5.11
N ALA A 607 43.70 3.44 -6.31
CA ALA A 607 43.77 2.34 -7.26
C ALA A 607 44.18 2.87 -8.64
N THR A 608 44.57 2.00 -9.57
CA THR A 608 45.21 2.40 -10.83
C THR A 608 44.43 1.96 -12.05
N LEU A 609 44.18 2.90 -12.96
CA LEU A 609 43.80 2.59 -14.34
C LEU A 609 45.07 2.61 -15.21
N ILE A 610 45.37 1.47 -15.82
CA ILE A 610 46.55 1.22 -16.65
C ILE A 610 46.12 1.26 -18.12
N ILE A 611 46.90 1.94 -18.97
CA ILE A 611 46.70 1.98 -20.43
C ILE A 611 47.97 1.45 -21.11
N ARG A 612 47.82 0.38 -21.90
CA ARG A 612 48.93 -0.29 -22.60
C ARG A 612 48.47 -0.97 -23.90
N SER A 613 49.40 -1.32 -24.78
CA SER A 613 49.14 -2.31 -25.83
C SER A 613 48.74 -3.65 -25.20
N SER A 614 47.65 -4.25 -25.69
CA SER A 614 47.27 -5.61 -25.32
C SER A 614 48.26 -6.57 -25.96
N SER A 615 49.02 -7.34 -25.17
CA SER A 615 49.72 -8.50 -25.71
C SER A 615 48.68 -9.53 -26.18
N ASN A 616 48.90 -10.13 -27.35
CA ASN A 616 48.18 -11.33 -27.76
C ASN A 616 48.69 -12.53 -26.96
N THR A 617 48.38 -12.58 -25.67
CA THR A 617 48.48 -13.81 -24.88
C THR A 617 47.39 -14.76 -25.36
N VAL A 618 47.73 -15.60 -26.32
CA VAL A 618 46.97 -16.81 -26.63
C VAL A 618 46.82 -17.58 -25.32
N SER A 619 45.59 -17.81 -24.89
CA SER A 619 45.28 -18.63 -23.73
C SER A 619 45.68 -20.08 -24.03
N SER A 620 46.89 -20.48 -23.63
CA SER A 620 47.23 -21.89 -23.46
C SER A 620 46.31 -22.47 -22.37
N GLY A 621 45.52 -23.47 -22.72
CA GLY A 621 44.46 -23.99 -21.85
C GLY A 621 44.97 -24.63 -20.56
N GLY A 622 44.08 -24.62 -19.56
CA GLY A 622 44.15 -25.31 -18.28
C GLY A 622 42.75 -25.39 -17.70
#